data_AF-A0A8C3PXB8-F1
#
_entry.id   AF-A0A8C3PXB8-F1
#
_cell.length_a   1.000
_cell.length_b   1.000
_cell.length_c   1.000
_cell.angle_alpha   90.00
_cell.angle_beta   90.00
_cell.angle_gamma   90.00
#
_symmetry.space_group_name_H-M   'P 1'
#
loop_
_entity.id
_entity.type
_entity.pdbx_description
1 polymer ?
#
loop_
_entity_poly.entity_id
_entity_poly.type
_entity_poly.pdbx_seq_one_letter_code
_entity_poly.pdbx_strand_id
1 'polypeptide(L)'
;ASHNLICTDYYFFLHFSFPESVIQEVDDEEEEEDDDDDDDDDSEVKEENGVLVLNDANFDSFTADKDTVLLEFYAPWCGHCKQFAPEYEKIAKTLKENDPPIPVAKIDATAATALASRFDVSGYPTIKILKKGQPVDYDGSRTEDAIVAKVKEISDPNWTPPPEATLVLTQDNFDDVVNDADIILVEFYAPWCGHCKRLAPEYEKAAQELSKRTPPIPLAKVDATAETELAKKFDVTGYPTLKIFRKGKPYDYSGPREKYGIVDYMIEQAGPPSKQIQATKQVQEFLKDGDDVIIIGVFSGETDEAYQLYQEAANSLREDYKFHHTFSNEIAKQLKVSPGKLVVMQPEKFQSKHESKMYVLDLKYSTDESEIKEHVVKHALPLVGHRKPSNDAKRYAKRPLVVVYYTVDFSFDYRVATQYWRGKVLEVAKDFPEYVFAVSDEEDYSSEIKDLGLLESGEDVNVAILDEGGKKYAMEPEEFDSDVLRQFVLAFKKGKTEAYCEVTASAKK
;
A
#
# COMPACT_ATOMS: atom_id res chain seq x y z
N ALA A 1 30.98 -15.64 -41.03
CA ALA A 1 31.26 -14.20 -41.18
C ALA A 1 30.28 -13.45 -40.29
N SER A 2 30.80 -12.70 -39.33
CA SER A 2 30.05 -12.05 -38.24
C SER A 2 29.62 -10.64 -38.62
N HIS A 3 28.37 -10.27 -38.31
CA HIS A 3 27.96 -8.88 -38.14
C HIS A 3 27.05 -8.81 -36.90
N ASN A 4 27.59 -8.27 -35.80
CA ASN A 4 26.79 -7.82 -34.68
C ASN A 4 26.19 -6.47 -35.04
N LEU A 5 24.91 -6.25 -34.74
CA LEU A 5 24.40 -4.90 -34.51
C LEU A 5 24.19 -4.73 -33.00
N ILE A 6 24.78 -3.65 -32.48
CA ILE A 6 24.59 -3.14 -31.12
C ILE A 6 23.84 -1.82 -31.31
N CYS A 7 22.69 -1.66 -30.68
CA CYS A 7 22.04 -0.36 -30.50
C CYS A 7 22.10 -0.01 -29.01
N THR A 8 22.87 1.01 -28.69
CA THR A 8 22.96 1.64 -27.36
C THR A 8 22.20 2.97 -27.35
N ASP A 9 21.87 3.42 -26.15
CA ASP A 9 20.92 4.49 -25.87
C ASP A 9 21.31 5.88 -26.39
N TYR A 10 20.28 6.69 -26.70
CA TYR A 10 20.40 8.11 -26.98
C TYR A 10 19.92 8.94 -25.79
N TYR A 11 20.85 9.57 -25.06
CA TYR A 11 20.55 10.70 -24.19
C TYR A 11 20.79 12.02 -24.94
N PHE A 12 19.81 12.92 -24.93
CA PHE A 12 19.86 14.19 -25.66
C PHE A 12 20.34 15.31 -24.73
N PHE A 13 21.55 15.82 -24.94
CA PHE A 13 22.06 17.04 -24.31
C PHE A 13 22.16 18.15 -25.36
N LEU A 14 21.46 19.26 -25.14
CA LEU A 14 21.61 20.47 -25.95
C LEU A 14 22.61 21.42 -25.26
N HIS A 15 23.65 21.80 -26.00
CA HIS A 15 24.49 22.95 -25.72
C HIS A 15 24.42 23.89 -26.92
N PHE A 16 24.03 25.14 -26.68
CA PHE A 16 24.12 26.21 -27.69
C PHE A 16 25.40 27.01 -27.44
N SER A 17 26.12 27.29 -28.52
CA SER A 17 27.35 28.09 -28.52
C SER A 17 27.11 29.35 -29.35
N PHE A 18 27.56 30.50 -28.85
CA PHE A 18 27.66 31.76 -29.60
C PHE A 18 29.11 32.30 -29.53
N PRO A 19 29.58 33.08 -30.53
CA PRO A 19 30.99 33.43 -30.65
C PRO A 19 31.36 34.83 -30.10
N GLU A 20 32.64 34.95 -29.71
CA GLU A 20 33.44 36.19 -29.63
C GLU A 20 33.45 36.98 -30.96
N SER A 21 33.76 38.28 -31.07
CA SER A 21 34.20 39.35 -30.14
C SER A 21 34.17 40.71 -30.88
N VAL A 22 33.99 41.84 -30.17
CA VAL A 22 34.60 43.15 -30.52
C VAL A 22 34.82 43.95 -29.21
N ILE A 23 35.95 44.65 -29.08
CA ILE A 23 36.27 45.59 -27.99
C ILE A 23 36.65 46.94 -28.61
N GLN A 24 36.09 48.05 -28.13
CA GLN A 24 36.86 49.28 -27.80
C GLN A 24 36.06 50.33 -27.02
N GLU A 25 36.81 51.19 -26.34
CA GLU A 25 36.48 52.33 -25.45
C GLU A 25 35.48 53.34 -26.12
N VAL A 26 34.77 54.24 -25.44
CA VAL A 26 35.08 55.26 -24.38
C VAL A 26 33.74 55.72 -23.72
N ASP A 27 33.63 56.50 -22.63
CA ASP A 27 34.54 57.22 -21.69
C ASP A 27 33.79 57.35 -20.32
N ASP A 28 34.42 57.86 -19.25
CA ASP A 28 33.79 58.13 -17.92
C ASP A 28 33.17 59.55 -17.82
N GLU A 29 31.89 59.69 -17.39
CA GLU A 29 31.34 60.92 -16.77
C GLU A 29 30.37 60.54 -15.62
N GLU A 30 30.54 61.18 -14.45
CA GLU A 30 29.75 60.98 -13.22
C GLU A 30 28.45 61.81 -13.26
N GLU A 31 27.28 61.23 -12.93
CA GLU A 31 26.15 61.96 -12.31
C GLU A 31 25.52 61.07 -11.22
N GLU A 32 24.97 61.72 -10.19
CA GLU A 32 24.80 61.21 -8.81
C GLU A 32 23.64 60.19 -8.64
N GLU A 33 23.86 59.13 -7.86
CA GLU A 33 22.78 58.26 -7.34
C GLU A 33 22.32 58.81 -5.97
N ASP A 34 21.05 59.21 -5.87
CA ASP A 34 20.39 59.56 -4.60
C ASP A 34 20.04 58.26 -3.84
N ASP A 35 21.00 57.73 -3.07
CA ASP A 35 20.78 56.61 -2.13
C ASP A 35 20.02 57.08 -0.87
N ASP A 36 18.68 57.04 -0.92
CA ASP A 36 17.83 57.03 0.28
C ASP A 36 17.88 55.62 0.93
N ASP A 37 18.99 55.30 1.60
CA ASP A 37 19.16 54.09 2.43
C ASP A 37 18.30 54.17 3.72
N ASP A 38 17.06 53.69 3.64
CA ASP A 38 16.26 53.34 4.84
C ASP A 38 16.74 51.96 5.37
N ASP A 39 17.67 51.98 6.33
CA ASP A 39 18.11 50.82 7.14
C ASP A 39 16.94 50.23 7.97
N ASP A 40 16.14 49.38 7.33
CA ASP A 40 14.94 48.76 7.93
C ASP A 40 15.34 47.58 8.85
N ASP A 41 15.24 47.75 10.17
CA ASP A 41 15.62 46.72 11.16
C ASP A 41 14.63 45.53 11.13
N ASP A 42 15.01 44.47 10.41
CA ASP A 42 14.28 43.20 10.28
C ASP A 42 13.92 42.51 11.61
N SER A 43 14.49 42.94 12.75
CA SER A 43 14.14 42.41 14.08
C SER A 43 12.91 43.06 14.72
N GLU A 44 12.42 44.20 14.21
CA GLU A 44 11.21 44.85 14.73
C GLU A 44 9.92 44.11 14.31
N VAL A 45 8.91 44.09 15.18
CA VAL A 45 7.59 43.51 14.89
C VAL A 45 6.63 44.62 14.46
N LYS A 46 6.38 44.72 13.15
CA LYS A 46 5.46 45.70 12.55
C LYS A 46 3.99 45.27 12.73
N GLU A 47 3.05 46.22 12.90
CA GLU A 47 1.60 45.97 12.98
C GLU A 47 0.87 46.62 11.78
N GLU A 48 0.18 45.82 10.97
CA GLU A 48 -0.63 46.27 9.84
C GLU A 48 -2.11 45.94 10.07
N ASN A 49 -2.98 46.96 10.13
CA ASN A 49 -4.43 46.81 10.32
C ASN A 49 -4.84 45.95 11.53
N GLY A 50 -4.00 45.89 12.58
CA GLY A 50 -4.23 45.06 13.76
C GLY A 50 -3.57 43.67 13.72
N VAL A 51 -2.97 43.29 12.59
CA VAL A 51 -2.26 42.03 12.38
C VAL A 51 -0.75 42.27 12.46
N LEU A 52 -0.05 41.48 13.28
CA LEU A 52 1.40 41.57 13.44
C LEU A 52 2.12 40.90 12.26
N VAL A 53 3.24 41.47 11.81
CA VAL A 53 4.08 40.90 10.76
C VAL A 53 5.27 40.20 11.40
N LEU A 54 5.35 38.88 11.23
CA LEU A 54 6.45 38.07 11.76
C LEU A 54 7.29 37.44 10.64
N ASN A 55 8.60 37.36 10.86
CA ASN A 55 9.61 36.84 9.94
C ASN A 55 10.58 35.89 10.68
N ASP A 56 11.53 35.30 9.94
CA ASP A 56 12.50 34.34 10.49
C ASP A 56 13.40 34.95 11.60
N ALA A 57 13.50 36.28 11.73
CA ALA A 57 14.33 36.98 12.72
C ALA A 57 13.58 37.34 14.02
N ASN A 58 12.30 37.74 13.94
CA ASN A 58 11.54 38.29 15.07
C ASN A 58 10.52 37.31 15.69
N PHE A 59 10.24 36.17 15.05
CA PHE A 59 9.17 35.26 15.50
C PHE A 59 9.42 34.62 16.87
N ASP A 60 10.62 34.08 17.12
CA ASP A 60 10.90 33.37 18.38
C ASP A 60 10.97 34.33 19.58
N SER A 61 11.51 35.54 19.39
CA SER A 61 11.53 36.56 20.44
C SER A 61 10.12 37.08 20.76
N PHE A 62 9.27 37.27 19.74
CA PHE A 62 7.89 37.70 19.92
C PHE A 62 7.01 36.65 20.61
N THR A 63 7.18 35.36 20.27
CA THR A 63 6.29 34.28 20.74
C THR A 63 6.70 33.66 22.08
N ALA A 64 7.93 33.86 22.55
CA ALA A 64 8.49 33.19 23.74
C ALA A 64 7.69 33.36 25.05
N ASP A 65 7.02 34.49 25.26
CA ASP A 65 6.22 34.80 26.45
C ASP A 65 4.70 34.70 26.22
N LYS A 66 4.25 34.33 25.01
CA LYS A 66 2.83 34.33 24.62
C LYS A 66 2.17 32.99 24.90
N ASP A 67 1.05 33.00 25.63
CA ASP A 67 0.26 31.78 25.88
C ASP A 67 -0.41 31.26 24.61
N THR A 68 -1.07 32.13 23.84
CA THR A 68 -1.79 31.76 22.61
C THR A 68 -1.54 32.81 21.53
N VAL A 69 -1.21 32.40 20.30
CA VAL A 69 -1.06 33.29 19.12
C VAL A 69 -1.73 32.64 17.91
N LEU A 70 -2.52 33.40 17.15
CA LEU A 70 -3.06 32.98 15.84
C LEU A 70 -2.10 33.39 14.72
N LEU A 71 -1.78 32.45 13.83
CA LEU A 71 -0.81 32.63 12.74
C LEU A 71 -1.47 32.36 11.38
N GLU A 72 -1.25 33.25 10.41
CA GLU A 72 -1.53 33.03 8.98
C GLU A 72 -0.20 32.97 8.23
N PHE A 73 0.06 31.87 7.55
CA PHE A 73 1.13 31.78 6.56
C PHE A 73 0.56 32.02 5.16
N TYR A 74 1.01 33.09 4.51
CA TYR A 74 0.50 33.55 3.21
C TYR A 74 1.62 33.72 2.17
N ALA A 75 1.23 34.07 0.94
CA ALA A 75 2.15 34.50 -0.10
C ALA A 75 1.61 35.78 -0.79
N PRO A 76 2.42 36.78 -1.16
CA PRO A 76 1.96 38.06 -1.73
C PRO A 76 1.20 37.94 -3.05
N TRP A 77 1.35 36.83 -3.77
CA TRP A 77 0.67 36.53 -5.03
C TRP A 77 -0.57 35.63 -4.86
N CYS A 78 -0.84 35.11 -3.66
CA CYS A 78 -1.94 34.20 -3.36
C CYS A 78 -3.31 34.92 -3.39
N GLY A 79 -4.16 34.57 -4.35
CA GLY A 79 -5.51 35.13 -4.50
C GLY A 79 -6.43 34.86 -3.30
N HIS A 80 -6.41 33.64 -2.75
CA HIS A 80 -7.21 33.29 -1.56
C HIS A 80 -6.78 34.07 -0.31
N CYS A 81 -5.49 34.37 -0.19
CA CYS A 81 -4.94 35.14 0.93
C CYS A 81 -5.39 36.60 0.84
N LYS A 82 -5.33 37.22 -0.34
CA LYS A 82 -5.86 38.57 -0.59
C LYS A 82 -7.37 38.68 -0.34
N GLN A 83 -8.13 37.62 -0.62
CA GLN A 83 -9.56 37.56 -0.32
C GLN A 83 -9.85 37.35 1.17
N PHE A 84 -8.95 36.69 1.90
CA PHE A 84 -9.10 36.40 3.33
C PHE A 84 -8.62 37.53 4.23
N ALA A 85 -7.63 38.33 3.81
CA ALA A 85 -7.05 39.41 4.62
C ALA A 85 -8.09 40.34 5.31
N PRO A 86 -9.17 40.83 4.64
CA PRO A 86 -10.18 41.67 5.30
C PRO A 86 -11.02 40.95 6.35
N GLU A 87 -11.09 39.61 6.32
CA GLU A 87 -11.71 38.79 7.37
C GLU A 87 -10.70 38.55 8.52
N TYR A 88 -9.43 38.34 8.18
CA TYR A 88 -8.34 38.16 9.15
C TYR A 88 -8.09 39.42 10.00
N GLU A 89 -8.22 40.61 9.40
CA GLU A 89 -8.19 41.91 10.11
C GLU A 89 -9.35 42.04 11.13
N LYS A 90 -10.56 41.55 10.81
CA LYS A 90 -11.67 41.50 11.78
C LYS A 90 -11.37 40.53 12.91
N ILE A 91 -10.89 39.33 12.59
CA ILE A 91 -10.48 38.32 13.57
C ILE A 91 -9.44 38.91 14.53
N ALA A 92 -8.44 39.63 14.00
CA ALA A 92 -7.45 40.33 14.80
C ALA A 92 -8.07 41.36 15.75
N LYS A 93 -9.00 42.20 15.26
CA LYS A 93 -9.74 43.14 16.12
C LYS A 93 -10.55 42.43 17.22
N THR A 94 -11.30 41.39 16.87
CA THR A 94 -12.15 40.62 17.80
C THR A 94 -11.33 39.83 18.83
N LEU A 95 -10.12 39.40 18.50
CA LEU A 95 -9.19 38.74 19.43
C LEU A 95 -8.36 39.73 20.27
N LYS A 96 -8.14 40.96 19.79
CA LYS A 96 -7.57 42.09 20.56
C LYS A 96 -8.50 42.57 21.68
N GLU A 97 -9.81 42.32 21.56
CA GLU A 97 -10.83 42.56 22.60
C GLU A 97 -10.99 41.38 23.60
N ASN A 98 -10.22 40.29 23.47
CA ASN A 98 -10.22 39.18 24.43
C ASN A 98 -9.52 39.57 25.75
N ASP A 99 -9.79 38.87 26.84
CA ASP A 99 -9.08 39.02 28.12
C ASP A 99 -8.45 37.67 28.55
N PRO A 100 -7.11 37.52 28.50
CA PRO A 100 -6.15 38.46 27.95
C PRO A 100 -6.25 38.57 26.41
N PRO A 101 -5.80 39.68 25.79
CA PRO A 101 -5.79 39.83 24.34
C PRO A 101 -4.96 38.73 23.67
N ILE A 102 -5.47 38.16 22.58
CA ILE A 102 -4.79 37.10 21.82
C ILE A 102 -4.15 37.72 20.57
N PRO A 103 -2.81 37.73 20.45
CA PRO A 103 -2.15 38.25 19.26
C PRO A 103 -2.49 37.46 18.01
N VAL A 104 -2.63 38.20 16.90
CA VAL A 104 -2.87 37.66 15.57
C VAL A 104 -1.76 38.15 14.66
N ALA A 105 -1.09 37.23 13.97
CA ALA A 105 0.07 37.51 13.15
C ALA A 105 -0.05 36.87 11.76
N LYS A 106 0.63 37.47 10.79
CA LYS A 106 0.83 36.97 9.43
C LYS A 106 2.31 36.82 9.13
N ILE A 107 2.66 35.79 8.38
CA ILE A 107 4.01 35.46 7.94
C ILE A 107 3.99 35.29 6.42
N ASP A 108 4.82 36.05 5.71
CA ASP A 108 5.11 35.78 4.31
C ASP A 108 6.00 34.54 4.22
N ALA A 109 5.38 33.39 3.99
CA ALA A 109 6.06 32.11 3.88
C ALA A 109 6.91 31.97 2.60
N THR A 110 6.87 32.95 1.69
CA THR A 110 7.78 33.00 0.53
C THR A 110 9.10 33.70 0.83
N ALA A 111 9.15 34.52 1.89
CA ALA A 111 10.38 35.12 2.43
C ALA A 111 10.88 34.36 3.67
N ALA A 112 10.01 34.11 4.64
CA ALA A 112 10.31 33.42 5.91
C ALA A 112 10.36 31.90 5.73
N THR A 113 11.33 31.42 4.95
CA THR A 113 11.44 30.01 4.54
C THR A 113 11.77 29.06 5.70
N ALA A 114 12.46 29.53 6.75
CA ALA A 114 12.75 28.70 7.92
C ALA A 114 11.48 28.46 8.73
N LEU A 115 10.65 29.48 8.96
CA LEU A 115 9.34 29.35 9.58
C LEU A 115 8.37 28.55 8.71
N ALA A 116 8.34 28.78 7.39
CA ALA A 116 7.51 27.99 6.48
C ALA A 116 7.86 26.48 6.55
N SER A 117 9.14 26.14 6.72
CA SER A 117 9.60 24.77 6.91
C SER A 117 9.29 24.23 8.32
N ARG A 118 9.55 25.00 9.38
CA ARG A 118 9.32 24.64 10.79
C ARG A 118 7.85 24.43 11.12
N PHE A 119 6.98 25.26 10.55
CA PHE A 119 5.53 25.13 10.66
C PHE A 119 4.93 24.31 9.52
N ASP A 120 5.76 23.79 8.61
CA ASP A 120 5.37 22.77 7.63
C ASP A 120 4.19 23.23 6.75
N VAL A 121 4.41 24.38 6.13
CA VAL A 121 3.46 25.13 5.30
C VAL A 121 3.56 24.66 3.86
N SER A 122 2.59 23.86 3.43
CA SER A 122 2.55 23.27 2.08
C SER A 122 1.55 23.96 1.12
N GLY A 123 1.00 25.12 1.50
CA GLY A 123 -0.01 25.85 0.72
C GLY A 123 -0.53 27.09 1.45
N TYR A 124 -1.28 27.94 0.74
CA TYR A 124 -1.65 29.27 1.23
C TYR A 124 -3.15 29.60 1.06
N PRO A 125 -3.78 30.32 2.03
CA PRO A 125 -3.25 30.59 3.36
C PRO A 125 -3.35 29.36 4.28
N THR A 126 -2.32 29.13 5.09
CA THR A 126 -2.31 28.10 6.16
C THR A 126 -2.50 28.79 7.50
N ILE A 127 -3.44 28.31 8.32
CA ILE A 127 -3.79 28.92 9.61
C ILE A 127 -3.37 27.97 10.73
N LYS A 128 -2.65 28.49 11.73
CA LYS A 128 -2.19 27.73 12.91
C LYS A 128 -2.42 28.51 14.19
N ILE A 129 -2.65 27.80 15.28
CA ILE A 129 -2.89 28.36 16.61
C ILE A 129 -1.75 27.86 17.51
N LEU A 130 -0.84 28.75 17.87
CA LEU A 130 0.32 28.46 18.69
C LEU A 130 -0.06 28.57 20.17
N LYS A 131 -0.17 27.44 20.89
CA LYS A 131 -0.46 27.38 22.33
C LYS A 131 0.81 27.02 23.10
N LYS A 132 1.37 27.97 23.85
CA LYS A 132 2.63 27.81 24.63
C LYS A 132 3.78 27.21 23.79
N GLY A 133 3.93 27.71 22.57
CA GLY A 133 4.90 27.23 21.59
C GLY A 133 4.51 25.95 20.82
N GLN A 134 3.40 25.28 21.15
CA GLN A 134 2.90 24.11 20.41
C GLN A 134 1.94 24.56 19.29
N PRO A 135 2.19 24.26 18.01
CA PRO A 135 1.26 24.56 16.93
C PRO A 135 0.08 23.58 16.91
N VAL A 136 -1.12 24.13 16.74
CA VAL A 136 -2.36 23.40 16.44
C VAL A 136 -2.87 23.83 15.07
N ASP A 137 -3.09 22.88 14.17
CA ASP A 137 -3.58 23.18 12.81
C ASP A 137 -5.08 23.55 12.82
N TYR A 138 -5.46 24.47 11.93
CA TYR A 138 -6.84 24.89 11.73
C TYR A 138 -7.35 24.52 10.32
N ASP A 139 -8.11 23.43 10.25
CA ASP A 139 -8.76 22.94 9.02
C ASP A 139 -10.24 23.38 8.89
N GLY A 140 -10.70 24.30 9.73
CA GLY A 140 -12.07 24.79 9.74
C GLY A 140 -12.39 25.78 8.61
N SER A 141 -13.64 26.25 8.55
CA SER A 141 -14.03 27.30 7.60
C SER A 141 -13.31 28.62 7.92
N ARG A 142 -12.83 29.32 6.88
CA ARG A 142 -12.14 30.62 7.01
C ARG A 142 -13.13 31.78 7.22
N THR A 143 -13.93 31.70 8.28
CA THR A 143 -14.88 32.74 8.71
C THR A 143 -14.51 33.22 10.11
N GLU A 144 -14.85 34.47 10.42
CA GLU A 144 -14.57 35.06 11.74
C GLU A 144 -15.09 34.17 12.90
N ASP A 145 -16.37 33.81 12.89
CA ASP A 145 -17.00 32.99 13.93
C ASP A 145 -16.26 31.67 14.19
N ALA A 146 -15.87 30.95 13.14
CA ALA A 146 -15.29 29.62 13.25
C ALA A 146 -13.84 29.65 13.74
N ILE A 147 -13.06 30.64 13.29
CA ILE A 147 -11.68 30.83 13.74
C ILE A 147 -11.67 31.35 15.18
N VAL A 148 -12.46 32.39 15.49
CA VAL A 148 -12.53 32.98 16.84
C VAL A 148 -13.02 31.96 17.86
N ALA A 149 -14.00 31.13 17.53
CA ALA A 149 -14.46 30.05 18.42
C ALA A 149 -13.34 29.05 18.73
N LYS A 150 -12.58 28.61 17.70
CA LYS A 150 -11.51 27.61 17.89
C LYS A 150 -10.28 28.19 18.60
N VAL A 151 -9.92 29.44 18.32
CA VAL A 151 -8.87 30.16 19.06
C VAL A 151 -9.26 30.32 20.53
N LYS A 152 -10.51 30.69 20.82
CA LYS A 152 -10.98 30.82 22.21
C LYS A 152 -11.00 29.48 22.95
N GLU A 153 -11.43 28.40 22.30
CA GLU A 153 -11.35 27.03 22.83
C GLU A 153 -9.93 26.65 23.24
N ILE A 154 -8.94 26.87 22.36
CA ILE A 154 -7.52 26.57 22.61
C ILE A 154 -6.89 27.55 23.62
N SER A 155 -7.40 28.78 23.70
CA SER A 155 -6.90 29.79 24.64
C SER A 155 -7.23 29.50 26.11
N ASP A 156 -8.19 28.61 26.41
CA ASP A 156 -8.51 28.26 27.80
C ASP A 156 -7.24 27.80 28.55
N PRO A 157 -6.97 28.31 29.78
CA PRO A 157 -5.81 27.89 30.57
C PRO A 157 -5.77 26.40 30.90
N ASN A 158 -6.93 25.74 30.91
CA ASN A 158 -7.12 24.31 31.14
C ASN A 158 -7.19 23.50 29.83
N TRP A 159 -7.12 24.15 28.66
CA TRP A 159 -7.01 23.42 27.40
C TRP A 159 -5.70 22.65 27.37
N THR A 160 -5.82 21.34 27.19
CA THR A 160 -4.73 20.45 26.81
C THR A 160 -5.03 19.89 25.43
N PRO A 161 -4.02 19.65 24.58
CA PRO A 161 -4.25 18.87 23.37
C PRO A 161 -4.90 17.53 23.74
N PRO A 162 -5.80 16.98 22.90
CA PRO A 162 -6.37 15.66 23.13
C PRO A 162 -5.26 14.64 23.37
N PRO A 163 -5.35 13.78 24.40
CA PRO A 163 -4.35 12.74 24.60
C PRO A 163 -4.35 11.79 23.40
N GLU A 164 -3.19 11.62 22.78
CA GLU A 164 -3.01 10.69 21.67
C GLU A 164 -3.21 9.25 22.18
N ALA A 165 -4.13 8.51 21.55
CA ALA A 165 -4.30 7.09 21.76
C ALA A 165 -3.27 6.26 20.97
N THR A 166 -2.57 6.90 20.03
CA THR A 166 -1.41 6.35 19.35
C THR A 166 -0.16 6.40 20.24
N LEU A 167 0.56 5.27 20.33
CA LEU A 167 1.83 5.20 21.06
C LEU A 167 2.96 5.83 20.22
N VAL A 168 3.80 6.66 20.82
CA VAL A 168 5.02 7.18 20.17
C VAL A 168 6.16 6.19 20.40
N LEU A 169 6.73 5.68 19.32
CA LEU A 169 7.86 4.74 19.36
C LEU A 169 9.15 5.40 18.86
N THR A 170 10.23 5.13 19.58
CA THR A 170 11.62 5.55 19.31
C THR A 170 12.53 4.34 19.37
N GLN A 171 13.79 4.46 18.95
CA GLN A 171 14.78 3.37 19.08
C GLN A 171 14.86 2.77 20.51
N ASP A 172 14.65 3.59 21.54
CA ASP A 172 14.78 3.17 22.95
C ASP A 172 13.63 2.28 23.46
N ASN A 173 12.42 2.39 22.88
CA ASN A 173 11.22 1.67 23.36
C ASN A 173 10.58 0.72 22.32
N PHE A 174 10.99 0.80 21.05
CA PHE A 174 10.32 0.10 19.95
C PHE A 174 10.26 -1.41 20.18
N ASP A 175 11.42 -2.04 20.39
CA ASP A 175 11.49 -3.50 20.49
C ASP A 175 10.72 -4.02 21.72
N ASP A 176 10.77 -3.33 22.87
CA ASP A 176 10.01 -3.73 24.06
C ASP A 176 8.49 -3.68 23.81
N VAL A 177 7.96 -2.55 23.32
CA VAL A 177 6.52 -2.38 23.08
C VAL A 177 6.01 -3.33 22.00
N VAL A 178 6.79 -3.55 20.94
CA VAL A 178 6.38 -4.34 19.78
C VAL A 178 6.54 -5.84 20.02
N ASN A 179 7.43 -6.26 20.92
CA ASN A 179 7.56 -7.67 21.35
C ASN A 179 6.47 -8.08 22.35
N ASP A 180 6.07 -7.20 23.27
CA ASP A 180 5.04 -7.50 24.28
C ASP A 180 3.61 -7.52 23.70
N ALA A 181 3.38 -6.80 22.60
CA ALA A 181 2.09 -6.79 21.91
C ALA A 181 1.83 -8.08 21.10
N ASP A 182 0.70 -8.77 21.40
CA ASP A 182 0.18 -9.87 20.57
C ASP A 182 -0.03 -9.42 19.11
N ILE A 183 -0.53 -8.19 18.92
CA ILE A 183 -0.61 -7.50 17.64
C ILE A 183 -0.61 -5.98 17.84
N ILE A 184 0.20 -5.25 17.06
CA ILE A 184 0.27 -3.78 17.04
C ILE A 184 0.38 -3.30 15.59
N LEU A 185 -0.26 -2.18 15.25
CA LEU A 185 -0.06 -1.50 13.97
C LEU A 185 0.86 -0.30 14.20
N VAL A 186 1.87 -0.11 13.35
CA VAL A 186 2.82 1.00 13.43
C VAL A 186 2.82 1.80 12.13
N GLU A 187 2.67 3.12 12.25
CA GLU A 187 2.87 4.09 11.17
C GLU A 187 4.30 4.65 11.19
N PHE A 188 5.05 4.40 10.13
CA PHE A 188 6.29 5.12 9.84
C PHE A 188 5.94 6.34 8.98
N TYR A 189 6.05 7.52 9.57
CA TYR A 189 5.65 8.79 8.98
C TYR A 189 6.82 9.77 8.86
N ALA A 190 6.60 10.85 8.11
CA ALA A 190 7.43 12.03 8.11
C ALA A 190 6.54 13.26 8.38
N PRO A 191 6.90 14.21 9.26
CA PRO A 191 6.03 15.32 9.63
C PRO A 191 5.50 16.10 8.42
N TRP A 192 6.40 16.44 7.49
CA TRP A 192 6.13 17.18 6.24
C TRP A 192 5.34 16.40 5.19
N CYS A 193 5.07 15.11 5.38
CA CYS A 193 4.37 14.32 4.39
C CYS A 193 2.85 14.58 4.45
N GLY A 194 2.32 15.28 3.44
CA GLY A 194 0.88 15.54 3.33
C GLY A 194 -0.01 14.29 3.28
N HIS A 195 0.52 13.11 2.93
CA HIS A 195 -0.22 11.85 3.03
C HIS A 195 -0.31 11.33 4.48
N CYS A 196 0.73 11.56 5.30
CA CYS A 196 0.72 11.24 6.73
C CYS A 196 -0.25 12.17 7.47
N LYS A 197 -0.21 13.49 7.20
CA LYS A 197 -1.16 14.46 7.80
C LYS A 197 -2.63 14.09 7.56
N ARG A 198 -2.97 13.55 6.39
CA ARG A 198 -4.33 13.08 6.08
C ARG A 198 -4.68 11.75 6.77
N LEU A 199 -3.70 10.90 7.05
CA LEU A 199 -3.89 9.63 7.75
C LEU A 199 -4.03 9.84 9.26
N ALA A 200 -3.21 10.69 9.86
CA ALA A 200 -3.14 10.96 11.30
C ALA A 200 -4.53 11.09 12.00
N PRO A 201 -5.50 11.90 11.53
CA PRO A 201 -6.80 12.00 12.19
C PRO A 201 -7.67 10.74 12.06
N GLU A 202 -7.51 9.93 11.02
CA GLU A 202 -8.22 8.65 10.86
C GLU A 202 -7.56 7.53 11.68
N TYR A 203 -6.23 7.53 11.72
CA TYR A 203 -5.38 6.61 12.48
C TYR A 203 -5.59 6.78 14.00
N GLU A 204 -5.61 8.02 14.48
CA GLU A 204 -5.86 8.36 15.88
C GLU A 204 -7.29 7.97 16.31
N LYS A 205 -8.32 8.22 15.47
CA LYS A 205 -9.69 7.73 15.72
C LYS A 205 -9.78 6.20 15.72
N ALA A 206 -8.95 5.51 14.94
CA ALA A 206 -8.89 4.04 14.94
C ALA A 206 -8.23 3.52 16.21
N ALA A 207 -7.13 4.15 16.67
CA ALA A 207 -6.45 3.83 17.92
C ALA A 207 -7.39 3.97 19.14
N GLN A 208 -8.17 5.04 19.17
CA GLN A 208 -9.20 5.27 20.20
C GLN A 208 -10.31 4.20 20.20
N GLU A 209 -10.63 3.59 19.05
CA GLU A 209 -11.66 2.54 18.99
C GLU A 209 -11.07 1.16 19.33
N LEU A 210 -9.89 0.86 18.81
CA LEU A 210 -9.20 -0.42 18.99
C LEU A 210 -8.67 -0.62 20.42
N SER A 211 -8.32 0.45 21.13
CA SER A 211 -7.95 0.42 22.55
C SER A 211 -9.11 0.08 23.50
N LYS A 212 -10.38 0.21 23.07
CA LYS A 212 -11.57 -0.19 23.86
C LYS A 212 -11.85 -1.70 23.83
N ARG A 213 -11.15 -2.46 22.98
CA ARG A 213 -11.37 -3.91 22.83
C ARG A 213 -10.77 -4.69 24.00
N THR A 214 -11.17 -5.96 24.09
CA THR A 214 -10.57 -6.93 25.01
C THR A 214 -10.14 -8.18 24.23
N PRO A 215 -8.83 -8.42 24.03
CA PRO A 215 -7.70 -7.52 24.33
C PRO A 215 -7.71 -6.25 23.45
N PRO A 216 -7.10 -5.14 23.90
CA PRO A 216 -6.91 -3.95 23.08
C PRO A 216 -5.96 -4.25 21.91
N ILE A 217 -6.11 -3.53 20.81
CA ILE A 217 -5.12 -3.53 19.71
C ILE A 217 -4.47 -2.14 19.71
N PRO A 218 -3.22 -1.99 20.19
CA PRO A 218 -2.51 -0.72 20.12
C PRO A 218 -2.21 -0.32 18.66
N LEU A 219 -2.24 0.98 18.42
CA LEU A 219 -1.69 1.65 17.24
C LEU A 219 -0.54 2.54 17.70
N ALA A 220 0.46 2.71 16.86
CA ALA A 220 1.68 3.42 17.19
C ALA A 220 2.24 4.20 16.00
N LYS A 221 3.09 5.18 16.26
CA LYS A 221 3.75 5.98 15.23
C LYS A 221 5.24 6.17 15.52
N VAL A 222 6.03 6.20 14.45
CA VAL A 222 7.47 6.43 14.42
C VAL A 222 7.74 7.55 13.44
N ASP A 223 8.38 8.63 13.88
CA ASP A 223 8.95 9.62 12.97
C ASP A 223 10.19 9.01 12.30
N ALA A 224 10.02 8.51 11.09
CA ALA A 224 11.07 7.85 10.33
C ALA A 224 12.17 8.82 9.82
N THR A 225 11.95 10.14 9.94
CA THR A 225 12.96 11.15 9.62
C THR A 225 13.93 11.39 10.79
N ALA A 226 13.46 11.19 12.02
CA ALA A 226 14.30 11.14 13.22
C ALA A 226 14.89 9.73 13.44
N GLU A 227 14.03 8.71 13.42
CA GLU A 227 14.34 7.31 13.75
C GLU A 227 14.87 6.53 12.54
N THR A 228 15.89 7.08 11.87
CA THR A 228 16.37 6.57 10.58
C THR A 228 16.87 5.12 10.59
N GLU A 229 17.34 4.62 11.74
CA GLU A 229 17.74 3.21 11.88
C GLU A 229 16.53 2.26 11.96
N LEU A 230 15.41 2.68 12.57
CA LEU A 230 14.16 1.90 12.51
C LEU A 230 13.58 1.91 11.08
N ALA A 231 13.64 3.05 10.39
CA ALA A 231 13.23 3.15 9.00
C ALA A 231 14.01 2.19 8.09
N LYS A 232 15.34 2.08 8.28
CA LYS A 232 16.20 1.09 7.59
C LYS A 232 15.88 -0.35 8.00
N LYS A 233 15.75 -0.63 9.30
CA LYS A 233 15.47 -1.97 9.87
C LYS A 233 14.23 -2.62 9.28
N PHE A 234 13.26 -1.82 8.84
CA PHE A 234 11.99 -2.27 8.28
C PHE A 234 11.75 -1.86 6.82
N ASP A 235 12.81 -1.53 6.06
CA ASP A 235 12.74 -1.23 4.61
C ASP A 235 11.70 -0.14 4.25
N VAL A 236 11.62 0.92 5.06
CA VAL A 236 10.70 2.04 4.83
C VAL A 236 11.21 2.93 3.70
N THR A 237 10.66 2.73 2.50
CA THR A 237 11.06 3.46 1.28
C THR A 237 10.16 4.66 0.93
N GLY A 238 9.11 4.92 1.71
CA GLY A 238 8.18 6.02 1.49
C GLY A 238 7.16 6.19 2.63
N TYR A 239 6.39 7.29 2.59
CA TYR A 239 5.54 7.71 3.70
C TYR A 239 4.08 7.98 3.30
N PRO A 240 3.08 7.61 4.12
CA PRO A 240 3.21 6.74 5.29
C PRO A 240 3.33 5.27 4.88
N THR A 241 4.24 4.56 5.57
CA THR A 241 4.34 3.10 5.53
C THR A 241 3.71 2.55 6.81
N LEU A 242 2.75 1.64 6.65
CA LEU A 242 2.07 0.97 7.76
C LEU A 242 2.56 -0.48 7.84
N LYS A 243 2.89 -0.95 9.04
CA LYS A 243 3.26 -2.35 9.29
C LYS A 243 2.56 -2.91 10.51
N ILE A 244 2.05 -4.13 10.39
CA ILE A 244 1.55 -4.92 11.51
C ILE A 244 2.73 -5.67 12.10
N PHE A 245 2.86 -5.65 13.42
CA PHE A 245 3.76 -6.52 14.15
C PHE A 245 2.97 -7.48 15.01
N ARG A 246 3.45 -8.71 15.13
CA ARG A 246 2.92 -9.72 16.04
C ARG A 246 4.10 -10.28 16.84
N LYS A 247 4.19 -9.95 18.13
CA LYS A 247 5.31 -10.38 19.01
C LYS A 247 6.67 -10.12 18.37
N GLY A 248 6.92 -8.88 17.98
CA GLY A 248 8.15 -8.47 17.29
C GLY A 248 8.20 -8.69 15.79
N LYS A 249 7.44 -9.65 15.23
CA LYS A 249 7.59 -10.04 13.82
C LYS A 249 6.79 -9.12 12.88
N PRO A 250 7.43 -8.45 11.90
CA PRO A 250 6.78 -7.51 10.99
C PRO A 250 6.02 -8.19 9.84
N TYR A 251 4.94 -7.54 9.42
CA TYR A 251 4.13 -7.83 8.24
C TYR A 251 3.67 -6.52 7.61
N ASP A 252 3.53 -6.47 6.29
CA ASP A 252 3.00 -5.28 5.61
C ASP A 252 1.49 -5.12 5.85
N TYR A 253 1.05 -3.87 5.98
CA TYR A 253 -0.36 -3.54 6.11
C TYR A 253 -0.98 -3.32 4.72
N SER A 254 -1.92 -4.19 4.33
CA SER A 254 -2.63 -4.14 3.03
C SER A 254 -4.04 -3.52 3.11
N GLY A 255 -4.50 -3.16 4.32
CA GLY A 255 -5.86 -2.70 4.58
C GLY A 255 -6.17 -1.25 4.12
N PRO A 256 -7.43 -0.81 4.25
CA PRO A 256 -7.83 0.58 3.97
C PRO A 256 -7.24 1.55 5.00
N ARG A 257 -7.19 2.85 4.69
CA ARG A 257 -6.51 3.88 5.51
C ARG A 257 -7.47 4.82 6.24
N GLU A 258 -8.78 4.62 6.07
CA GLU A 258 -9.86 5.28 6.76
C GLU A 258 -10.15 4.59 8.10
N LYS A 259 -10.67 5.33 9.11
CA LYS A 259 -10.89 4.84 10.48
C LYS A 259 -11.52 3.45 10.52
N TYR A 260 -12.67 3.28 9.87
CA TYR A 260 -13.44 2.03 9.93
C TYR A 260 -12.71 0.87 9.24
N GLY A 261 -12.03 1.13 8.12
CA GLY A 261 -11.24 0.12 7.44
C GLY A 261 -10.03 -0.35 8.25
N ILE A 262 -9.35 0.57 8.95
CA ILE A 262 -8.28 0.23 9.90
C ILE A 262 -8.84 -0.62 11.05
N VAL A 263 -9.97 -0.20 11.64
CA VAL A 263 -10.61 -0.93 12.74
C VAL A 263 -10.99 -2.35 12.32
N ASP A 264 -11.73 -2.52 11.23
CA ASP A 264 -12.21 -3.82 10.77
C ASP A 264 -11.05 -4.74 10.36
N TYR A 265 -10.08 -4.22 9.61
CA TYR A 265 -8.91 -4.99 9.20
C TYR A 265 -8.07 -5.42 10.41
N MET A 266 -7.78 -4.52 11.37
CA MET A 266 -7.02 -4.90 12.57
C MET A 266 -7.77 -5.90 13.46
N ILE A 267 -9.10 -5.82 13.53
CA ILE A 267 -9.93 -6.82 14.23
C ILE A 267 -9.82 -8.19 13.56
N GLU A 268 -9.87 -8.26 12.22
CA GLU A 268 -9.65 -9.50 11.49
C GLU A 268 -8.23 -10.05 11.70
N GLN A 269 -7.21 -9.18 11.58
CA GLN A 269 -5.79 -9.52 11.73
C GLN A 269 -5.41 -9.98 13.15
N ALA A 270 -6.15 -9.56 14.18
CA ALA A 270 -6.06 -10.04 15.55
C ALA A 270 -6.80 -11.37 15.79
N GLY A 271 -7.67 -11.79 14.87
CA GLY A 271 -8.30 -13.10 14.87
C GLY A 271 -7.29 -14.23 14.61
N PRO A 272 -7.60 -15.48 15.01
CA PRO A 272 -6.71 -16.61 14.84
C PRO A 272 -6.39 -16.84 13.35
N PRO A 273 -5.12 -17.12 12.98
CA PRO A 273 -4.70 -17.26 11.59
C PRO A 273 -5.25 -18.52 10.91
N SER A 274 -5.75 -19.49 11.67
CA SER A 274 -6.43 -20.67 11.13
C SER A 274 -7.75 -20.96 11.84
N LYS A 275 -8.71 -21.51 11.11
CA LYS A 275 -10.06 -21.82 11.61
C LYS A 275 -10.21 -23.30 11.98
N GLN A 276 -10.78 -23.60 13.14
CA GLN A 276 -10.96 -24.98 13.58
C GLN A 276 -12.07 -25.69 12.77
N ILE A 277 -11.77 -26.92 12.34
CA ILE A 277 -12.70 -27.86 11.72
C ILE A 277 -13.02 -28.94 12.75
N GLN A 278 -14.29 -29.12 13.06
CA GLN A 278 -14.75 -30.08 14.08
C GLN A 278 -15.43 -31.30 13.45
N ALA A 279 -16.06 -31.14 12.28
CA ALA A 279 -16.82 -32.20 11.62
C ALA A 279 -16.27 -32.57 10.22
N THR A 280 -16.28 -33.86 9.91
CA THR A 280 -15.92 -34.43 8.59
C THR A 280 -16.70 -33.82 7.42
N LYS A 281 -17.94 -33.36 7.68
CA LYS A 281 -18.79 -32.66 6.71
C LYS A 281 -18.14 -31.37 6.18
N GLN A 282 -17.48 -30.58 7.04
CA GLN A 282 -16.81 -29.34 6.61
C GLN A 282 -15.69 -29.63 5.61
N VAL A 283 -14.94 -30.72 5.81
CA VAL A 283 -13.91 -31.17 4.86
C VAL A 283 -14.53 -31.60 3.52
N GLN A 284 -15.72 -32.20 3.54
CA GLN A 284 -16.46 -32.55 2.32
C GLN A 284 -17.01 -31.31 1.59
N GLU A 285 -17.45 -30.28 2.32
CA GLU A 285 -17.89 -28.99 1.77
C GLU A 285 -16.71 -28.27 1.10
N PHE A 286 -15.54 -28.19 1.75
CA PHE A 286 -14.34 -27.63 1.12
C PHE A 286 -13.94 -28.39 -0.16
N LEU A 287 -14.00 -29.72 -0.14
CA LEU A 287 -13.68 -30.55 -1.30
C LEU A 287 -14.65 -30.36 -2.48
N LYS A 288 -15.94 -30.15 -2.22
CA LYS A 288 -16.95 -30.07 -3.30
C LYS A 288 -17.19 -28.65 -3.79
N ASP A 289 -17.34 -27.73 -2.85
CA ASP A 289 -17.84 -26.37 -3.11
C ASP A 289 -16.69 -25.34 -3.16
N GLY A 290 -15.54 -25.66 -2.55
CA GLY A 290 -14.35 -24.81 -2.52
C GLY A 290 -13.80 -24.46 -3.91
N ASP A 291 -13.18 -23.29 -4.03
CA ASP A 291 -12.67 -22.71 -5.28
C ASP A 291 -11.20 -22.26 -5.23
N ASP A 292 -10.49 -22.60 -4.15
CA ASP A 292 -9.07 -22.33 -3.90
C ASP A 292 -8.46 -23.49 -3.08
N VAL A 293 -7.15 -23.46 -2.85
CA VAL A 293 -6.43 -24.51 -2.11
C VAL A 293 -6.98 -24.73 -0.69
N ILE A 294 -7.08 -26.00 -0.31
CA ILE A 294 -7.53 -26.46 1.01
C ILE A 294 -6.29 -26.80 1.84
N ILE A 295 -6.04 -26.04 2.90
CA ILE A 295 -4.88 -26.21 3.79
C ILE A 295 -5.39 -26.61 5.18
N ILE A 296 -5.11 -27.84 5.62
CA ILE A 296 -5.56 -28.41 6.89
C ILE A 296 -4.37 -28.91 7.72
N GLY A 297 -4.15 -28.31 8.89
CA GLY A 297 -3.30 -28.88 9.94
C GLY A 297 -4.05 -29.89 10.80
N VAL A 298 -3.43 -31.03 11.11
CA VAL A 298 -4.00 -32.10 11.93
C VAL A 298 -3.11 -32.32 13.15
N PHE A 299 -3.65 -32.09 14.35
CA PHE A 299 -2.91 -32.04 15.60
C PHE A 299 -3.61 -32.79 16.72
N SER A 300 -2.91 -32.99 17.85
CA SER A 300 -3.43 -33.68 19.03
C SER A 300 -4.21 -32.76 19.99
N GLY A 301 -3.94 -31.45 19.95
CA GLY A 301 -4.62 -30.44 20.76
C GLY A 301 -3.92 -29.07 20.63
N GLU A 302 -4.37 -28.08 21.40
CA GLU A 302 -3.82 -26.71 21.38
C GLU A 302 -2.39 -26.62 21.93
N THR A 303 -2.00 -27.56 22.79
CA THR A 303 -0.65 -27.66 23.38
C THR A 303 0.32 -28.49 22.52
N ASP A 304 -0.06 -28.82 21.29
CA ASP A 304 0.79 -29.54 20.34
C ASP A 304 1.85 -28.56 19.77
N GLU A 305 3.14 -28.86 19.92
CA GLU A 305 4.21 -27.97 19.43
C GLU A 305 4.11 -27.74 17.92
N ALA A 306 3.69 -28.76 17.17
CA ALA A 306 3.49 -28.64 15.73
C ALA A 306 2.29 -27.74 15.36
N TYR A 307 1.32 -27.58 16.27
CA TYR A 307 0.23 -26.63 16.08
C TYR A 307 0.73 -25.18 16.22
N GLN A 308 1.65 -24.90 17.14
CA GLN A 308 2.20 -23.54 17.30
C GLN A 308 3.01 -23.11 16.06
N LEU A 309 3.92 -23.96 15.58
CA LEU A 309 4.66 -23.74 14.31
C LEU A 309 3.70 -23.51 13.12
N TYR A 310 2.60 -24.27 13.06
CA TYR A 310 1.57 -24.10 12.05
C TYR A 310 0.82 -22.76 12.16
N GLN A 311 0.53 -22.30 13.37
CA GLN A 311 -0.12 -21.00 13.61
C GLN A 311 0.80 -19.83 13.24
N GLU A 312 2.11 -19.94 13.47
CA GLU A 312 3.12 -18.96 13.05
C GLU A 312 3.21 -18.86 11.52
N ALA A 313 3.36 -20.00 10.83
CA ALA A 313 3.35 -20.03 9.36
C ALA A 313 2.02 -19.54 8.76
N ALA A 314 0.89 -19.86 9.40
CA ALA A 314 -0.43 -19.36 9.00
C ALA A 314 -0.52 -17.83 9.17
N ASN A 315 0.04 -17.26 10.24
CA ASN A 315 0.09 -15.80 10.42
C ASN A 315 0.87 -15.09 9.30
N SER A 316 1.93 -15.70 8.77
CA SER A 316 2.72 -15.16 7.66
C SER A 316 2.07 -15.30 6.28
N LEU A 317 1.04 -16.13 6.16
CA LEU A 317 0.46 -16.53 4.88
C LEU A 317 -1.05 -16.25 4.80
N ARG A 318 -1.67 -15.72 5.87
CA ARG A 318 -3.10 -15.42 5.97
C ARG A 318 -3.63 -14.40 4.96
N GLU A 319 -2.78 -13.48 4.49
CA GLU A 319 -3.15 -12.54 3.43
C GLU A 319 -3.41 -13.27 2.11
N ASP A 320 -2.68 -14.35 1.85
CA ASP A 320 -2.75 -15.10 0.61
C ASP A 320 -3.61 -16.37 0.71
N TYR A 321 -3.69 -17.01 1.88
CA TYR A 321 -4.25 -18.35 2.03
C TYR A 321 -5.12 -18.53 3.28
N LYS A 322 -6.15 -19.37 3.18
CA LYS A 322 -7.07 -19.70 4.28
C LYS A 322 -6.65 -20.99 4.99
N PHE A 323 -5.97 -20.85 6.13
CA PHE A 323 -5.54 -21.97 6.95
C PHE A 323 -6.69 -22.51 7.81
N HIS A 324 -6.70 -23.82 8.02
CA HIS A 324 -7.67 -24.50 8.87
C HIS A 324 -6.98 -25.58 9.70
N HIS A 325 -7.43 -25.86 10.91
CA HIS A 325 -6.84 -26.91 11.75
C HIS A 325 -7.89 -27.85 12.32
N THR A 326 -7.49 -29.03 12.79
CA THR A 326 -8.37 -29.92 13.53
C THR A 326 -7.64 -30.72 14.60
N PHE A 327 -8.37 -31.00 15.68
CA PHE A 327 -8.00 -31.97 16.72
C PHE A 327 -8.88 -33.24 16.65
N SER A 328 -9.70 -33.37 15.60
CA SER A 328 -10.66 -34.48 15.46
C SER A 328 -10.00 -35.73 14.91
N ASN A 329 -9.98 -36.79 15.74
CA ASN A 329 -9.57 -38.14 15.33
C ASN A 329 -10.40 -38.71 14.17
N GLU A 330 -11.62 -38.22 13.93
CA GLU A 330 -12.44 -38.65 12.79
C GLU A 330 -11.97 -38.01 11.49
N ILE A 331 -11.61 -36.72 11.52
CA ILE A 331 -11.04 -36.02 10.36
C ILE A 331 -9.64 -36.57 10.05
N ALA A 332 -8.82 -36.85 11.07
CA ALA A 332 -7.52 -37.51 10.89
C ALA A 332 -7.66 -38.86 10.16
N LYS A 333 -8.65 -39.69 10.54
CA LYS A 333 -8.98 -40.96 9.86
C LYS A 333 -9.50 -40.75 8.42
N GLN A 334 -10.34 -39.74 8.19
CA GLN A 334 -10.84 -39.39 6.86
C GLN A 334 -9.70 -38.99 5.92
N LEU A 335 -8.79 -38.14 6.40
CA LEU A 335 -7.59 -37.69 5.67
C LEU A 335 -6.48 -38.76 5.62
N LYS A 336 -6.59 -39.83 6.42
CA LYS A 336 -5.63 -40.94 6.54
C LYS A 336 -4.23 -40.48 7.02
N VAL A 337 -4.21 -39.48 7.90
CA VAL A 337 -2.99 -38.94 8.51
C VAL A 337 -3.03 -39.07 10.04
N SER A 338 -1.86 -39.06 10.67
CA SER A 338 -1.74 -38.89 12.13
C SER A 338 -1.80 -37.41 12.50
N PRO A 339 -1.90 -37.07 13.80
CA PRO A 339 -1.47 -35.77 14.32
C PRO A 339 -0.02 -35.40 13.92
N GLY A 340 0.30 -34.12 14.00
CA GLY A 340 1.61 -33.55 13.65
C GLY A 340 1.82 -33.40 12.14
N LYS A 341 0.75 -33.15 11.36
CA LYS A 341 0.80 -33.11 9.90
C LYS A 341 0.11 -31.86 9.35
N LEU A 342 0.71 -31.27 8.32
CA LEU A 342 0.03 -30.33 7.43
C LEU A 342 -0.42 -31.08 6.16
N VAL A 343 -1.64 -30.82 5.72
CA VAL A 343 -2.26 -31.41 4.54
C VAL A 343 -2.68 -30.30 3.57
N VAL A 344 -2.19 -30.35 2.33
CA VAL A 344 -2.55 -29.45 1.24
C VAL A 344 -3.29 -30.24 0.16
N MET A 345 -4.47 -29.77 -0.23
CA MET A 345 -5.35 -30.42 -1.20
C MET A 345 -5.99 -29.40 -2.12
N GLN A 346 -6.46 -29.88 -3.28
CA GLN A 346 -7.28 -29.12 -4.21
C GLN A 346 -8.74 -29.60 -4.14
N PRO A 347 -9.74 -28.70 -4.27
CA PRO A 347 -11.14 -29.08 -4.47
C PRO A 347 -11.29 -30.13 -5.58
N GLU A 348 -12.28 -31.03 -5.48
CA GLU A 348 -12.48 -32.16 -6.39
C GLU A 348 -12.57 -31.72 -7.86
N LYS A 349 -13.17 -30.55 -8.12
CA LYS A 349 -13.26 -29.94 -9.46
C LYS A 349 -11.90 -29.56 -10.07
N PHE A 350 -10.86 -29.41 -9.26
CA PHE A 350 -9.49 -29.10 -9.71
C PHE A 350 -8.51 -30.28 -9.56
N GLN A 351 -8.92 -31.42 -9.00
CA GLN A 351 -8.06 -32.61 -8.99
C GLN A 351 -7.90 -33.18 -10.42
N SER A 352 -6.82 -33.93 -10.64
CA SER A 352 -6.59 -34.70 -11.86
C SER A 352 -5.97 -36.08 -11.55
N LYS A 353 -5.82 -36.91 -12.59
CA LYS A 353 -5.11 -38.20 -12.51
C LYS A 353 -3.58 -38.07 -12.66
N HIS A 354 -3.10 -36.86 -12.98
CA HIS A 354 -1.69 -36.57 -13.30
C HIS A 354 -0.93 -35.97 -12.11
N GLU A 355 -1.61 -35.68 -11.00
CA GLU A 355 -1.05 -35.08 -9.80
C GLU A 355 -1.56 -35.82 -8.54
N SER A 356 -0.92 -35.59 -7.39
CA SER A 356 -1.39 -36.18 -6.13
C SER A 356 -2.62 -35.42 -5.62
N LYS A 357 -3.65 -36.15 -5.19
CA LYS A 357 -4.87 -35.56 -4.61
C LYS A 357 -4.63 -34.83 -3.28
N MET A 358 -3.53 -35.15 -2.62
CA MET A 358 -3.16 -34.68 -1.29
C MET A 358 -1.64 -34.65 -1.20
N TYR A 359 -1.11 -33.54 -0.71
CA TYR A 359 0.29 -33.37 -0.32
C TYR A 359 0.33 -33.25 1.20
N VAL A 360 1.28 -33.93 1.83
CA VAL A 360 1.38 -34.00 3.29
C VAL A 360 2.80 -33.62 3.70
N LEU A 361 2.91 -32.72 4.67
CA LEU A 361 4.16 -32.34 5.33
C LEU A 361 4.16 -32.85 6.77
N ASP A 362 5.27 -33.45 7.16
CA ASP A 362 5.56 -33.86 8.53
C ASP A 362 6.05 -32.67 9.34
N LEU A 363 5.24 -32.16 10.27
CA LEU A 363 5.63 -31.08 11.16
C LEU A 363 6.34 -31.67 12.39
N LYS A 364 7.57 -31.22 12.64
CA LYS A 364 8.44 -31.66 13.73
C LYS A 364 8.96 -30.43 14.48
N TYR A 365 9.51 -30.62 15.68
CA TYR A 365 10.19 -29.56 16.45
C TYR A 365 11.33 -28.86 15.67
N SER A 366 11.86 -29.49 14.62
CA SER A 366 12.94 -28.97 13.77
C SER A 366 12.44 -28.40 12.43
N THR A 367 11.13 -28.37 12.19
CA THR A 367 10.56 -27.85 10.93
C THR A 367 10.55 -26.33 11.00
N ASP A 368 11.25 -25.68 10.07
CA ASP A 368 11.24 -24.23 9.97
C ASP A 368 9.94 -23.70 9.31
N GLU A 369 9.57 -22.46 9.62
CA GLU A 369 8.42 -21.79 9.01
C GLU A 369 8.54 -21.71 7.47
N SER A 370 9.76 -21.55 6.95
CA SER A 370 10.05 -21.54 5.52
C SER A 370 9.70 -22.86 4.84
N GLU A 371 9.94 -24.02 5.48
CA GLU A 371 9.54 -25.34 4.94
C GLU A 371 8.02 -25.43 4.78
N ILE A 372 7.27 -24.91 5.76
CA ILE A 372 5.80 -24.86 5.73
C ILE A 372 5.34 -23.97 4.58
N LYS A 373 5.94 -22.78 4.46
CA LYS A 373 5.65 -21.82 3.38
C LYS A 373 5.95 -22.39 2.00
N GLU A 374 7.11 -22.99 1.79
CA GLU A 374 7.48 -23.63 0.53
C GLU A 374 6.52 -24.77 0.18
N HIS A 375 6.14 -25.61 1.15
CA HIS A 375 5.19 -26.70 0.92
C HIS A 375 3.80 -26.17 0.51
N VAL A 376 3.29 -25.14 1.18
CA VAL A 376 2.01 -24.50 0.82
C VAL A 376 2.09 -23.89 -0.58
N VAL A 377 3.06 -23.02 -0.85
CA VAL A 377 3.18 -22.30 -2.13
C VAL A 377 3.37 -23.26 -3.29
N LYS A 378 4.18 -24.31 -3.12
CA LYS A 378 4.44 -25.34 -4.14
C LYS A 378 3.21 -26.17 -4.52
N HIS A 379 2.26 -26.33 -3.61
CA HIS A 379 1.07 -27.19 -3.78
C HIS A 379 -0.25 -26.38 -3.81
N ALA A 380 -0.17 -25.06 -3.75
CA ALA A 380 -1.28 -24.12 -3.81
C ALA A 380 -2.00 -24.08 -5.17
N LEU A 381 -1.28 -24.35 -6.26
CA LEU A 381 -1.86 -24.43 -7.60
C LEU A 381 -2.13 -25.91 -7.96
N PRO A 382 -3.33 -26.23 -8.49
CA PRO A 382 -3.53 -27.48 -9.24
C PRO A 382 -2.77 -27.41 -10.57
N LEU A 383 -2.49 -28.56 -11.18
CA LEU A 383 -1.77 -28.65 -12.47
C LEU A 383 -2.42 -27.82 -13.60
N VAL A 384 -3.75 -27.69 -13.59
CA VAL A 384 -4.51 -26.70 -14.38
C VAL A 384 -5.62 -26.15 -13.50
N GLY A 385 -5.56 -24.89 -13.12
CA GLY A 385 -6.56 -24.23 -12.26
C GLY A 385 -7.47 -23.27 -13.01
N HIS A 386 -8.49 -22.75 -12.32
CA HIS A 386 -9.28 -21.61 -12.81
C HIS A 386 -8.61 -20.31 -12.37
N ARG A 387 -8.13 -19.53 -13.35
CA ARG A 387 -7.65 -18.15 -13.16
C ARG A 387 -8.81 -17.18 -13.35
N LYS A 388 -9.09 -16.40 -12.31
CA LYS A 388 -10.17 -15.40 -12.19
C LYS A 388 -9.56 -14.06 -11.80
N PRO A 389 -10.18 -12.91 -12.11
CA PRO A 389 -9.69 -11.60 -11.68
C PRO A 389 -9.46 -11.49 -10.15
N SER A 390 -10.26 -12.23 -9.36
CA SER A 390 -10.17 -12.30 -7.90
C SER A 390 -8.99 -13.12 -7.34
N ASN A 391 -8.35 -13.98 -8.13
CA ASN A 391 -7.23 -14.83 -7.68
C ASN A 391 -5.93 -14.64 -8.49
N ASP A 392 -5.99 -13.99 -9.65
CA ASP A 392 -4.89 -13.82 -10.61
C ASP A 392 -3.58 -13.36 -9.93
N ALA A 393 -3.60 -12.19 -9.30
CA ALA A 393 -2.44 -11.59 -8.64
C ALA A 393 -1.83 -12.47 -7.52
N LYS A 394 -2.63 -13.30 -6.84
CA LYS A 394 -2.21 -14.14 -5.70
C LYS A 394 -1.87 -15.58 -6.05
N ARG A 395 -2.15 -16.02 -7.28
CA ARG A 395 -2.03 -17.42 -7.72
C ARG A 395 -1.29 -17.56 -9.04
N TYR A 396 -1.59 -16.71 -10.01
CA TYR A 396 -1.09 -16.81 -11.38
C TYR A 396 -0.08 -15.70 -11.71
N ALA A 397 0.68 -15.22 -10.72
CA ALA A 397 1.77 -14.26 -10.94
C ALA A 397 3.02 -14.87 -11.58
N LYS A 398 3.29 -16.18 -11.36
CA LYS A 398 4.45 -16.86 -11.95
C LYS A 398 4.32 -16.92 -13.48
N ARG A 399 5.45 -16.75 -14.17
CA ARG A 399 5.60 -16.87 -15.63
C ARG A 399 6.60 -18.00 -15.97
N PRO A 400 6.63 -18.52 -17.20
CA PRO A 400 5.59 -18.39 -18.23
C PRO A 400 4.25 -18.98 -17.78
N LEU A 401 3.17 -18.29 -18.12
CA LEU A 401 1.78 -18.69 -17.85
C LEU A 401 1.08 -18.99 -19.18
N VAL A 402 0.62 -20.23 -19.33
CA VAL A 402 -0.23 -20.68 -20.45
C VAL A 402 -1.69 -20.56 -19.99
N VAL A 403 -2.47 -19.74 -20.68
CA VAL A 403 -3.90 -19.54 -20.41
C VAL A 403 -4.71 -20.04 -21.59
N VAL A 404 -5.78 -20.77 -21.31
CA VAL A 404 -6.77 -21.22 -22.30
C VAL A 404 -8.11 -20.59 -21.93
N TYR A 405 -8.66 -19.80 -22.86
CA TYR A 405 -9.89 -19.04 -22.69
C TYR A 405 -11.05 -19.72 -23.41
N TYR A 406 -12.17 -19.84 -22.72
CA TYR A 406 -13.48 -20.33 -23.17
C TYR A 406 -14.48 -20.06 -22.02
N THR A 407 -15.75 -20.38 -22.16
CA THR A 407 -16.71 -20.26 -21.04
C THR A 407 -16.39 -21.23 -19.89
N VAL A 408 -15.93 -20.75 -18.72
CA VAL A 408 -15.47 -21.57 -17.58
C VAL A 408 -16.49 -21.56 -16.43
N ASP A 409 -17.54 -22.39 -16.56
CA ASP A 409 -18.50 -22.61 -15.46
C ASP A 409 -18.41 -24.03 -14.86
N PHE A 410 -18.28 -24.10 -13.54
CA PHE A 410 -18.25 -25.35 -12.75
C PHE A 410 -19.61 -25.68 -12.10
N SER A 411 -20.67 -24.95 -12.40
CA SER A 411 -22.04 -25.25 -11.97
C SER A 411 -22.53 -26.60 -12.51
N PHE A 412 -23.65 -27.10 -11.97
CA PHE A 412 -24.12 -28.45 -12.26
C PHE A 412 -24.34 -28.73 -13.75
N ASP A 413 -24.86 -27.74 -14.49
CA ASP A 413 -25.27 -27.85 -15.88
C ASP A 413 -24.08 -27.75 -16.85
N TYR A 414 -23.11 -26.87 -16.58
CA TYR A 414 -22.01 -26.55 -17.51
C TYR A 414 -20.68 -27.25 -17.20
N ARG A 415 -20.46 -27.74 -15.97
CA ARG A 415 -19.21 -28.40 -15.54
C ARG A 415 -18.69 -29.52 -16.44
N VAL A 416 -19.54 -30.18 -17.22
CA VAL A 416 -19.12 -31.26 -18.13
C VAL A 416 -18.33 -30.69 -19.31
N ALA A 417 -18.78 -29.59 -19.90
CA ALA A 417 -18.05 -28.89 -20.97
C ALA A 417 -16.75 -28.29 -20.41
N THR A 418 -16.83 -27.64 -19.25
CA THR A 418 -15.66 -27.05 -18.59
C THR A 418 -14.57 -28.07 -18.26
N GLN A 419 -14.93 -29.26 -17.78
CA GLN A 419 -13.98 -30.35 -17.53
C GLN A 419 -13.48 -31.03 -18.81
N TYR A 420 -14.25 -31.01 -19.89
CA TYR A 420 -13.80 -31.52 -21.19
C TYR A 420 -12.62 -30.69 -21.73
N TRP A 421 -12.78 -29.37 -21.80
CA TRP A 421 -11.71 -28.47 -22.25
C TRP A 421 -10.51 -28.45 -21.30
N ARG A 422 -10.74 -28.29 -19.99
CA ARG A 422 -9.70 -28.42 -18.96
C ARG A 422 -8.95 -29.76 -19.05
N GLY A 423 -9.64 -30.85 -19.38
CA GLY A 423 -9.07 -32.17 -19.61
C GLY A 423 -8.06 -32.19 -20.77
N LYS A 424 -8.31 -31.44 -21.85
CA LYS A 424 -7.36 -31.29 -22.97
C LYS A 424 -6.10 -30.55 -22.53
N VAL A 425 -6.23 -29.50 -21.72
CA VAL A 425 -5.11 -28.73 -21.16
C VAL A 425 -4.27 -29.60 -20.22
N LEU A 426 -4.90 -30.40 -19.36
CA LEU A 426 -4.23 -31.31 -18.41
C LEU A 426 -3.33 -32.35 -19.10
N GLU A 427 -3.74 -32.88 -20.26
CA GLU A 427 -2.91 -33.81 -21.04
C GLU A 427 -1.67 -33.15 -21.66
N VAL A 428 -1.59 -31.82 -21.69
CA VAL A 428 -0.38 -31.07 -22.07
C VAL A 428 0.40 -30.62 -20.85
N ALA A 429 -0.25 -30.00 -19.86
CA ALA A 429 0.37 -29.38 -18.69
C ALA A 429 1.31 -30.34 -17.91
N LYS A 430 0.94 -31.62 -17.81
CA LYS A 430 1.73 -32.67 -17.17
C LYS A 430 3.15 -32.84 -17.77
N ASP A 431 3.34 -32.48 -19.03
CA ASP A 431 4.60 -32.63 -19.77
C ASP A 431 5.49 -31.34 -19.71
N PHE A 432 5.00 -30.27 -19.08
CA PHE A 432 5.66 -28.95 -18.95
C PHE A 432 5.59 -28.39 -17.51
N PRO A 433 6.06 -29.11 -16.48
CA PRO A 433 5.97 -28.68 -15.07
C PRO A 433 6.74 -27.38 -14.74
N GLU A 434 7.59 -26.89 -15.65
CA GLU A 434 8.23 -25.58 -15.52
C GLU A 434 7.26 -24.40 -15.68
N TYR A 435 6.19 -24.56 -16.47
CA TYR A 435 5.20 -23.52 -16.78
C TYR A 435 3.96 -23.64 -15.90
N VAL A 436 3.24 -22.52 -15.71
CA VAL A 436 1.93 -22.54 -15.08
C VAL A 436 0.86 -22.68 -16.17
N PHE A 437 -0.15 -23.52 -15.94
CA PHE A 437 -1.30 -23.65 -16.83
C PHE A 437 -2.59 -23.25 -16.11
N ALA A 438 -3.44 -22.50 -16.80
CA ALA A 438 -4.74 -22.09 -16.31
C ALA A 438 -5.81 -22.18 -17.41
N VAL A 439 -7.05 -22.34 -16.97
CA VAL A 439 -8.24 -21.98 -17.76
C VAL A 439 -8.81 -20.69 -17.19
N SER A 440 -9.29 -19.80 -18.05
CA SER A 440 -9.91 -18.53 -17.68
C SER A 440 -11.22 -18.37 -18.44
N ASP A 441 -12.22 -17.83 -17.77
CA ASP A 441 -13.45 -17.44 -18.46
C ASP A 441 -13.17 -16.30 -19.45
N GLU A 442 -13.79 -16.38 -20.63
CA GLU A 442 -13.57 -15.41 -21.71
C GLU A 442 -14.22 -14.05 -21.44
N GLU A 443 -15.35 -13.99 -20.71
CA GLU A 443 -16.00 -12.72 -20.36
C GLU A 443 -15.17 -11.96 -19.31
N ASP A 444 -14.71 -12.66 -18.27
CA ASP A 444 -13.82 -12.15 -17.20
C ASP A 444 -12.51 -11.54 -17.76
N TYR A 445 -12.04 -12.04 -18.92
CA TYR A 445 -10.75 -11.66 -19.53
C TYR A 445 -10.86 -11.05 -20.93
N SER A 446 -12.06 -10.66 -21.37
CA SER A 446 -12.38 -9.95 -22.63
C SER A 446 -11.34 -8.89 -23.03
N SER A 447 -10.99 -7.99 -22.11
CA SER A 447 -9.95 -6.98 -22.35
C SER A 447 -8.56 -7.57 -22.67
N GLU A 448 -8.14 -8.62 -21.97
CA GLU A 448 -6.85 -9.28 -22.21
C GLU A 448 -6.85 -10.04 -23.55
N ILE A 449 -7.96 -10.68 -23.91
CA ILE A 449 -8.19 -11.38 -25.18
C ILE A 449 -8.14 -10.38 -26.35
N LYS A 450 -8.79 -9.24 -26.22
CA LYS A 450 -8.73 -8.15 -27.21
C LYS A 450 -7.33 -7.55 -27.35
N ASP A 451 -6.62 -7.34 -26.24
CA ASP A 451 -5.22 -6.90 -26.23
C ASP A 451 -4.25 -7.94 -26.84
N LEU A 452 -4.67 -9.20 -26.97
CA LEU A 452 -3.97 -10.28 -27.68
C LEU A 452 -4.34 -10.35 -29.18
N GLY A 453 -5.26 -9.51 -29.64
CA GLY A 453 -5.78 -9.53 -31.01
C GLY A 453 -6.69 -10.71 -31.34
N LEU A 454 -7.17 -11.42 -30.31
CA LEU A 454 -8.05 -12.59 -30.43
C LEU A 454 -9.52 -12.16 -30.46
N LEU A 455 -10.38 -12.97 -31.07
CA LEU A 455 -11.82 -12.73 -31.13
C LEU A 455 -12.54 -13.34 -29.92
N GLU A 456 -13.46 -12.58 -29.33
CA GLU A 456 -14.53 -13.11 -28.47
C GLU A 456 -15.57 -13.78 -29.38
N SER A 457 -15.78 -15.09 -29.26
CA SER A 457 -16.77 -15.82 -30.06
C SER A 457 -17.79 -16.63 -29.26
N GLY A 458 -17.51 -16.96 -27.99
CA GLY A 458 -18.40 -17.76 -27.13
C GLY A 458 -18.51 -19.24 -27.52
N GLU A 459 -17.87 -19.67 -28.61
CA GLU A 459 -17.82 -21.06 -29.08
C GLU A 459 -16.39 -21.59 -29.27
N ASP A 460 -15.41 -20.71 -29.57
CA ASP A 460 -14.03 -21.09 -29.84
C ASP A 460 -13.13 -21.06 -28.59
N VAL A 461 -12.04 -21.83 -28.63
CA VAL A 461 -11.09 -21.94 -27.52
C VAL A 461 -9.79 -21.22 -27.86
N ASN A 462 -9.64 -20.04 -27.29
CA ASN A 462 -8.47 -19.18 -27.46
C ASN A 462 -7.32 -19.56 -26.52
N VAL A 463 -6.07 -19.31 -26.93
CA VAL A 463 -4.88 -19.63 -26.11
C VAL A 463 -3.89 -18.47 -26.09
N ALA A 464 -3.34 -18.17 -24.91
CA ALA A 464 -2.20 -17.28 -24.75
C ALA A 464 -1.06 -17.92 -23.96
N ILE A 465 0.16 -17.44 -24.22
CA ILE A 465 1.30 -17.58 -23.32
C ILE A 465 1.76 -16.18 -22.93
N LEU A 466 1.82 -15.91 -21.63
CA LEU A 466 2.39 -14.70 -21.05
C LEU A 466 3.80 -15.06 -20.55
N ASP A 467 4.85 -14.43 -21.08
CA ASP A 467 6.24 -14.75 -20.71
C ASP A 467 6.79 -13.89 -19.55
N GLU A 468 8.02 -14.18 -19.13
CA GLU A 468 8.72 -13.46 -18.06
C GLU A 468 9.15 -12.04 -18.46
N GLY A 469 9.28 -11.77 -19.76
CA GLY A 469 9.69 -10.48 -20.32
C GLY A 469 8.51 -9.55 -20.67
N GLY A 470 7.30 -9.88 -20.23
CA GLY A 470 6.08 -9.13 -20.53
C GLY A 470 5.56 -9.29 -21.95
N LYS A 471 6.14 -10.18 -22.77
CA LYS A 471 5.63 -10.48 -24.10
C LYS A 471 4.45 -11.45 -23.99
N LYS A 472 3.49 -11.25 -24.88
CA LYS A 472 2.34 -12.13 -25.04
C LYS A 472 2.47 -12.89 -26.36
N TYR A 473 1.99 -14.13 -26.39
CA TYR A 473 1.94 -14.97 -27.59
C TYR A 473 0.54 -15.54 -27.70
N ALA A 474 -0.13 -15.35 -28.83
CA ALA A 474 -1.54 -15.68 -29.02
C ALA A 474 -1.71 -16.82 -30.03
N MET A 475 -2.78 -17.62 -29.88
CA MET A 475 -3.22 -18.61 -30.85
C MET A 475 -4.75 -18.70 -30.85
N GLU A 476 -5.32 -18.54 -32.04
CA GLU A 476 -6.74 -18.71 -32.38
C GLU A 476 -6.84 -19.97 -33.29
N PRO A 477 -7.08 -21.16 -32.72
CA PRO A 477 -7.08 -22.41 -33.48
C PRO A 477 -8.46 -22.68 -34.13
N GLU A 478 -8.48 -23.11 -35.40
CA GLU A 478 -9.72 -23.54 -36.09
C GLU A 478 -10.42 -24.71 -35.38
N GLU A 479 -9.65 -25.63 -34.80
CA GLU A 479 -10.12 -26.68 -33.88
C GLU A 479 -9.13 -26.83 -32.73
N PHE A 480 -9.59 -26.72 -31.47
CA PHE A 480 -8.73 -26.86 -30.30
C PHE A 480 -8.65 -28.30 -29.78
N ASP A 481 -7.43 -28.81 -29.63
CA ASP A 481 -7.17 -30.03 -28.88
C ASP A 481 -5.80 -30.03 -28.16
N SER A 482 -5.49 -31.16 -27.51
CA SER A 482 -4.24 -31.34 -26.76
C SER A 482 -2.99 -31.36 -27.65
N ASP A 483 -3.07 -31.76 -28.91
CA ASP A 483 -1.92 -31.81 -29.82
C ASP A 483 -1.65 -30.44 -30.43
N VAL A 484 -2.69 -29.66 -30.75
CA VAL A 484 -2.58 -28.24 -31.15
C VAL A 484 -1.95 -27.42 -30.01
N LEU A 485 -2.48 -27.51 -28.78
CA LEU A 485 -1.92 -26.83 -27.61
C LEU A 485 -0.47 -27.27 -27.33
N ARG A 486 -0.17 -28.58 -27.42
CA ARG A 486 1.18 -29.13 -27.24
C ARG A 486 2.15 -28.59 -28.30
N GLN A 487 1.73 -28.47 -29.55
CA GLN A 487 2.56 -27.89 -30.60
C GLN A 487 2.87 -26.40 -30.34
N PHE A 488 1.88 -25.62 -29.91
CA PHE A 488 2.05 -24.21 -29.55
C PHE A 488 3.04 -24.02 -28.39
N VAL A 489 2.86 -24.75 -27.28
CA VAL A 489 3.77 -24.73 -26.13
C VAL A 489 5.18 -25.20 -26.52
N LEU A 490 5.31 -26.22 -27.38
CA LEU A 490 6.60 -26.65 -27.92
C LEU A 490 7.26 -25.63 -28.85
N ALA A 491 6.49 -24.86 -29.61
CA ALA A 491 7.00 -23.79 -30.45
C ALA A 491 7.54 -22.65 -29.59
N PHE A 492 6.80 -22.24 -28.56
CA PHE A 492 7.22 -21.22 -27.59
C PHE A 492 8.50 -21.65 -26.86
N LYS A 493 8.54 -22.87 -26.31
CA LYS A 493 9.74 -23.44 -25.66
C LYS A 493 10.97 -23.53 -26.57
N LYS A 494 10.79 -23.52 -27.90
CA LYS A 494 11.86 -23.52 -28.91
C LYS A 494 12.18 -22.13 -29.46
N GLY A 495 11.55 -21.06 -28.96
CA GLY A 495 11.71 -19.70 -29.47
C GLY A 495 11.18 -19.54 -30.91
N LYS A 496 10.15 -20.31 -31.29
CA LYS A 496 9.58 -20.34 -32.65
C LYS A 496 8.20 -19.69 -32.77
N THR A 497 7.59 -19.29 -31.67
CA THR A 497 6.34 -18.52 -31.69
C THR A 497 6.66 -17.04 -31.80
N GLU A 498 5.97 -16.32 -32.68
CA GLU A 498 6.10 -14.87 -32.77
C GLU A 498 5.33 -14.20 -31.63
N ALA A 499 5.92 -13.20 -31.00
CA ALA A 499 5.24 -12.43 -29.97
C ALA A 499 4.18 -11.54 -30.62
N TYR A 500 3.00 -11.48 -30.01
CA TYR A 500 1.97 -10.53 -30.41
C TYR A 500 2.46 -9.11 -30.11
N CYS A 501 2.42 -8.25 -31.12
CA CYS A 501 2.70 -6.83 -30.99
C CYS A 501 1.45 -6.06 -31.42
N GLU A 502 0.87 -5.30 -30.49
CA GLU A 502 -0.23 -4.40 -30.81
C GLU A 502 0.28 -3.35 -31.82
N VAL A 503 -0.25 -3.39 -33.04
CA VAL A 503 0.07 -2.38 -34.06
C VAL A 503 -0.70 -1.11 -33.73
N THR A 504 -0.14 -0.31 -32.81
CA THR A 504 -0.67 1.03 -32.50
C THR A 504 -0.86 1.81 -33.79
N ALA A 505 -2.09 2.26 -34.03
CA ALA A 505 -2.48 2.90 -35.28
C ALA A 505 -1.96 4.36 -35.36
N SER A 506 -0.65 4.53 -35.47
CA SER A 506 0.04 5.82 -35.63
C SER A 506 1.11 5.76 -36.74
N ALA A 507 0.79 5.08 -37.86
CA ALA A 507 1.66 4.97 -39.04
C ALA A 507 0.88 4.90 -40.36
N LYS A 508 -0.21 5.67 -40.48
CA LYS A 508 -0.82 6.02 -41.78
C LYS A 508 -1.21 7.50 -41.81
N LYS A 509 -0.28 8.32 -42.28
CA LYS A 509 -0.53 9.67 -42.80
C LYS A 509 0.35 9.89 -44.02
#